data_AF-A0AA94JH23-F1
#
_entry.id   AF-A0AA94JH23-F1
#
_cell.length_a   1.000
_cell.length_b   1.000
_cell.length_c   1.000
_cell.angle_alpha   90.00
_cell.angle_beta   90.00
_cell.angle_gamma   90.00
#
_symmetry.space_group_name_H-M   'P 1'
#
loop_
_entity.id
_entity.type
_entity.pdbx_description
1 polymer ?
#
loop_
_entity_poly.entity_id
_entity_poly.type
_entity_poly.pdbx_seq_one_letter_code
_entity_poly.pdbx_strand_id
1 'polypeptide(L)' 'MSAHIAIDQALEAAEHAGARQIDETLAEGLIIQHFTANAITAEEFHHYSARLLKISRQRKELEA' A
#
# COMPACT_ATOMS: atom_id res chain seq x y z
N MET A 1 1.54 -11.79 13.20
CA MET A 1 0.94 -10.45 13.01
C MET A 1 -0.12 -10.56 11.94
N SER A 2 -1.23 -9.81 12.05
CA SER A 2 -2.34 -9.89 11.10
C SER A 2 -1.92 -9.29 9.74
N ALA A 3 -2.39 -9.87 8.63
CA ALA A 3 -2.10 -9.40 7.27
C ALA A 3 -2.50 -7.93 7.08
N HIS A 4 -3.65 -7.54 7.63
CA HIS A 4 -4.13 -6.16 7.59
C HIS A 4 -3.17 -5.16 8.25
N ILE A 5 -2.55 -5.54 9.37
CA ILE A 5 -1.62 -4.66 10.09
C ILE A 5 -0.35 -4.45 9.26
N ALA A 6 0.18 -5.51 8.65
CA ALA A 6 1.37 -5.40 7.81
C ALA A 6 1.13 -4.51 6.58
N ILE A 7 -0.06 -4.61 5.97
CA ILE A 7 -0.45 -3.78 4.83
C ILE A 7 -0.67 -2.32 5.25
N ASP A 8 -1.39 -2.07 6.35
CA ASP A 8 -1.64 -0.69 6.81
C ASP A 8 -0.33 0.01 7.19
N GLN A 9 0.59 -0.68 7.88
CA GLN A 9 1.90 -0.11 8.20
C GLN A 9 2.72 0.23 6.94
N ALA A 10 2.65 -0.61 5.90
CA ALA A 10 3.32 -0.33 4.63
C ALA A 10 2.69 0.86 3.88
N LEU A 11 1.36 0.99 3.93
CA LEU A 11 0.64 2.13 3.36
C LEU A 11 0.92 3.43 4.12
N GLU A 12 0.93 3.39 5.45
CA GLU A 12 1.29 4.55 6.30
C GLU A 12 2.75 4.98 6.06
N ALA A 13 3.65 4.02 5.87
CA ALA A 13 5.03 4.32 5.47
C ALA A 13 5.06 4.99 4.10
N ALA A 14 4.35 4.47 3.09
CA ALA A 14 4.28 5.07 1.76
C ALA A 14 3.66 6.47 1.74
N GLU A 15 2.72 6.77 2.65
CA GLU A 15 2.06 8.07 2.80
C GLU A 15 2.97 9.15 3.39
N HIS A 16 4.01 8.78 4.14
CA HIS A 16 4.92 9.76 4.71
C HIS A 16 5.67 10.56 3.64
N ALA A 17 5.78 11.88 3.83
CA ALA A 17 6.42 12.82 2.90
C ALA A 17 7.91 12.54 2.61
N GLY A 18 8.55 11.66 3.37
CA GLY A 18 9.93 11.20 3.16
C GLY A 18 10.04 9.79 2.55
N ALA A 19 8.92 9.13 2.27
CA ALA A 19 8.96 7.79 1.71
C ALA A 19 9.49 7.81 0.28
N ARG A 20 10.19 6.74 -0.10
CA ARG A 20 10.70 6.56 -1.45
C ARG A 20 9.67 5.79 -2.28
N GLN A 21 9.85 5.79 -3.60
CA GLN A 21 9.09 4.91 -4.50
C GLN A 21 9.23 3.42 -4.11
N ILE A 22 10.31 3.07 -3.40
CA ILE A 22 10.56 1.74 -2.84
C ILE A 22 9.47 1.35 -1.84
N ASP A 23 8.95 2.28 -1.04
CA ASP A 23 7.92 1.99 -0.03
C ASP A 23 6.56 1.68 -0.69
N GLU A 24 6.23 2.33 -1.82
CA GLU A 24 5.05 1.98 -2.61
C GLU A 24 5.15 0.57 -3.21
N THR A 25 6.32 0.24 -3.78
CA THR A 25 6.55 -1.10 -4.36
C THR A 25 6.51 -2.19 -3.29
N LEU A 26 7.00 -1.90 -2.08
CA LEU A 26 6.90 -2.82 -0.93
C LEU A 26 5.44 -3.02 -0.49
N ALA A 27 4.65 -1.95 -0.40
CA ALA A 27 3.23 -2.03 -0.06
C ALA A 27 2.44 -2.85 -1.11
N GLU A 28 2.66 -2.61 -2.41
CA GLU A 28 2.03 -3.39 -3.48
C GLU A 28 2.40 -4.87 -3.41
N GLY A 29 3.69 -5.18 -3.20
CA GLY A 29 4.17 -6.55 -3.04
C GLY A 29 3.54 -7.28 -1.85
N LEU A 30 3.37 -6.58 -0.72
CA LEU A 30 2.69 -7.13 0.47
C LEU A 30 1.22 -7.40 0.20
N ILE A 31 0.51 -6.48 -0.46
CA ILE A 31 -0.91 -6.64 -0.81
C ILE A 31 -1.11 -7.88 -1.70
N ILE A 32 -0.27 -8.06 -2.73
CA ILE A 32 -0.33 -9.23 -3.62
C ILE A 32 0.03 -10.52 -2.88
N GLN A 33 1.06 -10.49 -2.03
CA GLN A 33 1.48 -11.65 -1.25
C GLN A 33 0.36 -12.12 -0.31
N HIS A 34 -0.29 -11.19 0.39
CA HIS A 34 -1.39 -11.50 1.29
C HIS A 34 -2.65 -11.96 0.56
N PHE A 35 -2.93 -11.42 -0.63
CA PHE A 35 -4.02 -11.90 -1.48
C PHE A 35 -3.76 -13.33 -1.97
N THR A 36 -2.54 -13.62 -2.41
CA THR A 36 -2.14 -14.98 -2.85
C THR A 36 -2.15 -15.97 -1.68
N ALA A 37 -1.82 -15.50 -0.48
CA ALA A 37 -1.95 -16.28 0.76
C ALA A 37 -3.40 -16.45 1.23
N ASN A 38 -4.38 -15.93 0.48
CA ASN A 38 -5.80 -15.94 0.80
C ASN A 38 -6.11 -15.33 2.19
N ALA A 39 -5.23 -14.42 2.63
CA ALA A 39 -5.27 -13.75 3.93
C ALA A 39 -6.09 -12.46 3.91
N ILE A 40 -6.34 -11.90 2.72
CA ILE A 40 -7.24 -10.77 2.47
C ILE A 40 -8.21 -11.14 1.35
N THR A 41 -9.39 -10.53 1.36
CA THR A 41 -10.38 -10.72 0.30
C THR A 41 -10.10 -9.84 -0.93
N ALA A 42 -10.77 -10.13 -2.05
CA ALA A 42 -10.68 -9.28 -3.25
C ALA A 42 -11.14 -7.84 -2.99
N GLU A 43 -12.17 -7.64 -2.16
CA GLU A 43 -12.65 -6.30 -1.77
C GLU A 43 -11.58 -5.53 -1.02
N GLU A 44 -10.87 -6.20 -0.10
CA GLU A 44 -9.77 -5.59 0.65
C GLU A 44 -8.55 -5.31 -0.23
N PHE A 45 -8.21 -6.22 -1.13
CA PHE A 45 -7.17 -5.99 -2.13
C PHE A 45 -7.45 -4.72 -2.96
N HIS A 46 -8.70 -4.55 -3.41
CA HIS A 46 -9.12 -3.35 -4.13
C HIS A 46 -9.06 -2.11 -3.24
N HIS A 47 -9.48 -2.22 -1.97
CA HIS A 47 -9.41 -1.13 -1.00
C HIS A 47 -7.97 -0.65 -0.78
N TYR A 48 -7.04 -1.56 -0.52
CA TYR A 48 -5.64 -1.23 -0.28
C TYR A 48 -4.94 -0.70 -1.54
N SER A 49 -5.19 -1.28 -2.70
CA SER A 49 -4.64 -0.79 -3.97
C SER A 49 -5.14 0.62 -4.31
N ALA A 50 -6.42 0.91 -4.07
CA ALA A 50 -6.96 2.26 -4.27
C ALA A 50 -6.33 3.29 -3.33
N ARG A 51 -6.04 2.90 -2.08
CA ARG A 51 -5.34 3.74 -1.10
C ARG A 51 -3.91 4.04 -1.56
N LEU A 52 -3.18 3.02 -2.01
CA LEU A 52 -1.82 3.16 -2.55
C LEU A 52 -1.76 4.10 -3.76
N LEU A 53 -2.68 3.94 -4.72
CA LEU A 53 -2.79 4.82 -5.89
C LEU A 53 -3.06 6.28 -5.50
N LYS A 54 -3.89 6.50 -4.48
CA LYS A 54 -4.18 7.84 -3.97
C LYS A 54 -2.93 8.48 -3.35
N ILE A 55 -2.16 7.73 -2.58
CA ILE A 55 -0.88 8.17 -2.00
C ILE A 55 0.11 8.55 -3.11
N SER A 56 0.30 7.65 -4.09
CA SER A 56 1.17 7.88 -5.25
C SER A 56 0.81 9.16 -6.00
N ARG A 57 -0.50 9.35 -6.23
CA ARG A 57 -1.02 10.54 -6.92
C ARG A 57 -0.80 11.82 -6.12
N GLN A 58 -1.07 11.80 -4.81
CA GLN A 58 -0.82 12.95 -3.94
C GLN A 58 0.66 13.33 -3.92
N ARG A 59 1.58 12.36 -3.91
CA ARG A 59 3.02 12.65 -3.99
C ARG A 59 3.41 13.30 -5.30
N LYS A 60 2.93 12.77 -6.42
CA LYS A 60 3.16 13.37 -7.74
C LYS A 60 2.64 14.81 -7.85
N GLU A 61 1.55 15.14 -7.14
CA GLU A 61 1.01 16.50 -7.05
C GLU A 61 1.80 17.42 -6.10
N LEU A 62 2.49 16.87 -5.09
CA LEU A 62 3.34 17.62 -4.15
C LEU A 62 4.76 17.87 -4.69
N GLU A 63 5.24 17.04 -5.61
CA GLU A 63 6.52 17.20 -6.31
C GLU A 63 6.43 18.09 -7.57
N ALA A 64 5.22 18.54 -7.96
CA ALA A 64 4.96 19.37 -9.15
C ALA A 64 4.88 20.87 -8.82
#